data_AF-A0A658K417-F1
#
_entry.id   AF-A0A658K417-F1
#
_cell.length_a   1.000
_cell.length_b   1.000
_cell.length_c   1.000
_cell.angle_alpha   90.00
_cell.angle_beta   90.00
_cell.angle_gamma   90.00
#
_symmetry.space_group_name_H-M   'P 1'
#
loop_
_entity.id
_entity.type
_entity.pdbx_description
1 polymer ?
#
loop_
_entity_poly.entity_id
_entity_poly.type
_entity_poly.pdbx_seq_one_letter_code
_entity_poly.pdbx_strand_id
1 'polypeptide(L)'
;MLNRELEVTLNLAFKEARSKRHEFMTVEHLLLALLDNEAAATVLRACGANLDKLKHDLQEFIDSTTPLIPVHDEDRETQPTLGFQRVLQRAVFHVQSSGKREVTGANVLVAIFSEQESQAVFLLKQQSVARIDVVNYIAHGISKVPGHGEHSSEGEQDMQDDEGGEASSSGNPLDAYASNLNELARQGRIDPLVGRESEVERVAQILARRRKNNPLLVGEAGVGKTAIAEGLAKRIVDNQVPDLLASSVVYSLDLGALLAGTKYRGDFEKRFKALLNELRKRPQAILFIDEMSMRRDANAPASGAAGKLVVHLLVRGYLQPASAGEGEQ
;
A
#
# COMPACT_ATOMS: atom_id res chain seq x y z
N MET A 1 -7.46 -1.57 -23.76
CA MET A 1 -8.07 -0.49 -24.57
C MET A 1 -8.49 0.63 -23.62
N LEU A 2 -8.65 1.86 -24.11
CA LEU A 2 -9.23 2.92 -23.28
C LEU A 2 -10.72 2.61 -23.09
N ASN A 3 -11.30 2.91 -21.93
CA ASN A 3 -12.75 2.79 -21.79
C ASN A 3 -13.44 3.92 -22.57
N ARG A 4 -14.68 3.68 -23.01
CA ARG A 4 -15.44 4.63 -23.84
C ARG A 4 -15.55 6.01 -23.19
N GLU A 5 -15.73 6.06 -21.88
CA GLU A 5 -15.82 7.29 -21.12
C GLU A 5 -14.53 8.12 -21.21
N LEU A 6 -13.36 7.50 -21.00
CA LEU A 6 -12.07 8.17 -21.13
C LEU A 6 -11.79 8.64 -22.55
N GLU A 7 -12.17 7.87 -23.57
CA GLU A 7 -12.06 8.30 -24.97
C GLU A 7 -12.88 9.57 -25.23
N VAL A 8 -14.10 9.65 -24.69
CA VAL A 8 -14.93 10.86 -24.78
C VAL A 8 -14.26 12.03 -24.05
N THR A 9 -13.76 11.82 -22.82
CA THR A 9 -13.02 12.85 -22.07
C THR A 9 -11.84 13.40 -22.86
N LEU A 10 -11.01 12.53 -23.46
CA LEU A 10 -9.85 12.96 -24.24
C LEU A 10 -10.26 13.72 -25.51
N ASN A 11 -11.27 13.24 -26.23
CA ASN A 11 -11.76 13.91 -27.44
C ASN A 11 -12.32 15.31 -27.13
N LEU A 12 -13.05 15.45 -26.02
CA LEU A 12 -13.54 16.76 -25.56
C LEU A 12 -12.38 17.69 -25.20
N ALA A 13 -11.36 17.20 -24.48
CA ALA A 13 -10.18 17.99 -24.16
C ALA A 13 -9.49 18.53 -25.43
N PHE A 14 -9.26 17.67 -26.44
CA PHE A 14 -8.69 18.08 -27.72
C PHE A 14 -9.56 19.09 -28.46
N LYS A 15 -10.88 18.92 -28.42
CA LYS A 15 -11.81 19.86 -29.05
C LYS A 15 -11.75 21.24 -28.37
N GLU A 16 -11.71 21.28 -27.05
CA GLU A 16 -11.60 22.54 -26.29
C GLU A 16 -10.27 23.25 -26.55
N ALA A 17 -9.14 22.53 -26.46
CA ALA A 17 -7.83 23.08 -26.74
C ALA A 17 -7.74 23.65 -28.17
N ARG A 18 -8.28 22.94 -29.16
CA ARG A 18 -8.38 23.44 -30.55
C ARG A 18 -9.24 24.69 -30.67
N SER A 19 -10.39 24.73 -29.99
CA SER A 19 -11.28 25.89 -30.00
C SER A 19 -10.63 27.15 -29.41
N LYS A 20 -9.76 26.97 -28.41
CA LYS A 20 -8.95 28.04 -27.81
C LYS A 20 -7.64 28.29 -28.57
N ARG A 21 -7.39 27.58 -29.68
CA ARG A 21 -6.16 27.63 -30.47
C ARG A 21 -4.88 27.32 -29.68
N HIS A 22 -4.96 26.50 -28.65
CA HIS A 22 -3.77 26.06 -27.93
C HIS A 22 -2.90 25.20 -28.84
N GLU A 23 -1.62 25.56 -28.94
CA GLU A 23 -0.64 24.83 -29.76
C GLU A 23 -0.35 23.44 -29.18
N PHE A 24 -0.37 23.33 -27.86
CA PHE A 24 -0.02 22.11 -27.15
C PHE A 24 -1.13 21.60 -26.23
N MET A 25 -1.34 20.28 -26.27
CA MET A 25 -2.12 19.54 -25.30
C MET A 25 -1.19 19.04 -24.18
N THR A 26 -1.30 19.67 -23.01
CA THR A 26 -0.41 19.43 -21.85
C THR A 26 -1.02 18.49 -20.81
N VAL A 27 -0.26 18.16 -19.76
CA VAL A 27 -0.75 17.35 -18.63
C VAL A 27 -1.84 18.09 -17.84
N GLU A 28 -1.78 19.42 -17.81
CA GLU A 28 -2.76 20.28 -17.15
C GLU A 28 -4.11 20.22 -17.86
N HIS A 29 -4.12 20.24 -19.20
CA HIS A 29 -5.33 20.04 -19.99
C HIS A 29 -5.95 18.66 -19.71
N LEU A 30 -5.10 17.63 -19.59
CA LEU A 30 -5.53 16.29 -19.26
C LEU A 30 -6.15 16.23 -17.86
N LEU A 31 -5.51 16.82 -16.86
CA LEU A 31 -6.08 16.87 -15.50
C LEU A 31 -7.38 17.67 -15.47
N LEU A 32 -7.46 18.79 -16.17
CA LEU A 32 -8.65 19.62 -16.29
C LEU A 32 -9.83 18.82 -16.86
N ALA A 33 -9.62 18.09 -17.95
CA ALA A 33 -10.64 17.23 -18.55
C ALA A 33 -11.06 16.07 -17.62
N LEU A 34 -10.12 15.52 -16.83
CA LEU A 34 -10.40 14.49 -15.85
C LEU A 34 -11.25 14.97 -14.67
N LEU A 35 -11.37 16.28 -14.42
CA LEU A 35 -12.26 16.81 -13.38
C LEU A 35 -13.74 16.56 -13.71
N ASP A 36 -14.08 16.44 -15.00
CA ASP A 36 -15.42 16.14 -15.48
C ASP A 36 -15.60 14.64 -15.83
N ASN A 37 -14.56 13.81 -15.68
CA ASN A 37 -14.63 12.36 -15.81
C ASN A 37 -15.12 11.73 -14.49
N GLU A 38 -16.13 10.87 -14.52
CA GLU A 38 -16.82 10.38 -13.32
C GLU A 38 -15.88 9.59 -12.40
N ALA A 39 -15.11 8.67 -12.99
CA ALA A 39 -14.17 7.83 -12.24
C ALA A 39 -13.06 8.67 -11.59
N ALA A 40 -12.46 9.62 -12.32
CA ALA A 40 -11.40 10.46 -11.79
C ALA A 40 -11.92 11.49 -10.76
N ALA A 41 -13.05 12.14 -11.03
CA ALA A 41 -13.67 13.11 -10.15
C ALA A 41 -14.06 12.49 -8.80
N THR A 42 -14.60 11.27 -8.82
CA THR A 42 -14.95 10.52 -7.62
C THR A 42 -13.72 10.24 -6.76
N VAL A 43 -12.62 9.80 -7.38
CA VAL A 43 -11.35 9.56 -6.68
C VAL A 43 -10.79 10.86 -6.07
N LEU A 44 -10.82 11.95 -6.82
CA LEU A 44 -10.34 13.26 -6.36
C LEU A 44 -11.17 13.77 -5.17
N ARG A 45 -12.51 13.68 -5.23
CA ARG A 45 -13.40 14.05 -4.13
C ARG A 45 -13.13 13.19 -2.88
N ALA A 46 -12.99 11.88 -3.05
CA ALA A 46 -12.66 10.99 -1.94
C ALA A 46 -11.28 11.27 -1.33
N CYS A 47 -10.35 11.82 -2.12
CA CYS A 47 -9.05 12.28 -1.65
C CYS A 47 -9.08 13.67 -0.99
N GLY A 48 -10.24 14.34 -0.94
CA GLY A 48 -10.43 15.66 -0.35
C GLY A 48 -10.08 16.83 -1.27
N ALA A 49 -10.00 16.61 -2.59
CA ALA A 49 -9.77 17.68 -3.54
C ALA A 49 -11.01 18.59 -3.67
N ASN A 50 -10.79 19.89 -3.71
CA ASN A 50 -11.78 20.88 -4.14
C ASN A 50 -11.68 21.03 -5.67
N LEU A 51 -12.61 20.38 -6.38
CA LEU A 51 -12.62 20.35 -7.85
C LEU A 51 -12.83 21.73 -8.46
N ASP A 52 -13.68 22.58 -7.88
CA ASP A 52 -13.95 23.92 -8.42
C ASP A 52 -12.71 24.80 -8.36
N LYS A 53 -12.01 24.77 -7.22
CA LYS A 53 -10.73 25.48 -7.08
C LYS A 53 -9.69 24.93 -8.04
N LEU A 54 -9.57 23.60 -8.14
CA LEU A 54 -8.60 22.96 -9.03
C LEU A 54 -8.88 23.31 -10.50
N LYS A 55 -10.15 23.36 -10.91
CA LYS A 55 -10.59 23.77 -12.25
C LYS A 55 -10.18 25.20 -12.55
N HIS A 56 -10.39 26.12 -11.61
CA HIS A 56 -9.99 27.51 -11.75
C HIS A 56 -8.46 27.66 -11.89
N ASP A 57 -7.70 27.10 -10.94
CA ASP A 57 -6.24 27.20 -10.90
C ASP A 57 -5.59 26.58 -12.17
N LEU A 58 -6.13 25.46 -12.66
CA LEU A 58 -5.68 24.83 -13.91
C LEU A 58 -6.00 25.70 -15.13
N GLN A 59 -7.22 26.26 -15.21
CA GLN A 59 -7.63 27.07 -16.34
C GLN A 59 -6.79 28.35 -16.44
N GLU A 60 -6.55 29.02 -15.31
CA GLU A 60 -5.68 30.20 -15.24
C GLU A 60 -4.25 29.89 -15.70
N PHE A 61 -3.68 28.77 -15.23
CA PHE A 61 -2.34 28.36 -15.66
C PHE A 61 -2.28 28.03 -17.16
N ILE A 62 -3.26 27.29 -17.66
CA ILE A 62 -3.31 26.91 -19.08
C ILE A 62 -3.39 28.16 -19.96
N ASP A 63 -4.31 29.08 -19.67
CA ASP A 63 -4.55 30.28 -20.48
C ASP A 63 -3.36 31.25 -20.44
N SER A 64 -2.59 31.26 -19.35
CA SER A 64 -1.42 32.15 -19.19
C SER A 64 -0.11 31.57 -19.77
N THR A 65 0.03 30.25 -19.85
CA THR A 65 1.31 29.61 -20.19
C THR A 65 1.31 28.85 -21.51
N THR A 66 0.15 28.52 -22.07
CA THR A 66 0.07 27.73 -23.30
C THR A 66 0.20 28.62 -24.53
N PRO A 67 1.19 28.39 -25.41
CA PRO A 67 1.30 29.10 -26.68
C PRO A 67 0.06 28.91 -27.54
N LEU A 68 -0.34 29.97 -28.23
CA LEU A 68 -1.46 29.96 -29.16
C LEU A 68 -0.97 29.81 -30.60
N ILE A 69 -1.68 29.00 -31.37
CA ILE A 69 -1.47 28.88 -32.82
C ILE A 69 -1.83 30.24 -33.46
N PRO A 70 -0.90 30.91 -34.17
CA PRO A 70 -1.13 32.22 -34.78
C PRO A 70 -2.35 32.20 -35.69
N VAL A 71 -3.14 33.28 -35.70
CA VAL A 71 -4.45 33.31 -36.37
C VAL A 71 -4.38 32.91 -37.85
N HIS A 72 -3.30 33.27 -38.52
CA HIS A 72 -3.06 33.06 -39.94
C HIS A 72 -2.53 31.66 -40.31
N ASP A 73 -2.22 30.83 -39.32
CA ASP A 73 -1.71 29.47 -39.50
C ASP A 73 -2.85 28.48 -39.26
N GLU A 74 -3.68 28.24 -40.28
CA GLU A 74 -4.87 27.38 -40.20
C GLU A 74 -4.55 25.90 -40.36
N ASP A 75 -3.42 25.55 -40.98
CA ASP A 75 -2.99 24.16 -41.19
C ASP A 75 -2.32 23.56 -39.93
N ARG A 76 -1.91 24.40 -38.98
CA ARG A 76 -1.24 23.96 -37.77
C ARG A 76 -2.24 23.40 -36.76
N GLU A 77 -2.08 22.11 -36.44
CA GLU A 77 -2.92 21.43 -35.47
C GLU A 77 -2.35 21.47 -34.04
N THR A 78 -3.24 21.42 -33.05
CA THR A 78 -2.88 21.20 -31.64
C THR A 78 -2.19 19.84 -31.47
N GLN A 79 -0.99 19.84 -30.87
CA GLN A 79 -0.20 18.62 -30.68
C GLN A 79 -0.05 18.23 -29.21
N PRO A 80 -0.10 16.92 -28.87
CA PRO A 80 0.20 16.47 -27.52
C PRO A 80 1.67 16.66 -27.16
N THR A 81 1.91 17.16 -25.94
CA THR A 81 3.26 17.20 -25.37
C THR A 81 3.79 15.80 -25.05
N LEU A 82 5.11 15.67 -24.92
CA LEU A 82 5.72 14.42 -24.46
C LEU A 82 5.23 14.00 -23.06
N GLY A 83 4.99 14.96 -22.16
CA GLY A 83 4.44 14.68 -20.82
C GLY A 83 3.06 14.06 -20.90
N PHE A 84 2.17 14.63 -21.73
CA PHE A 84 0.85 14.08 -22.00
C PHE A 84 0.92 12.64 -22.55
N GLN A 85 1.75 12.40 -23.56
CA GLN A 85 1.91 11.08 -24.16
C GLN A 85 2.44 10.05 -23.15
N ARG A 86 3.45 10.41 -22.34
CA ARG A 86 3.99 9.54 -21.29
C ARG A 86 2.94 9.17 -20.26
N VAL A 87 2.08 10.09 -19.86
CA VAL A 87 0.99 9.82 -18.89
C VAL A 87 0.04 8.76 -19.44
N LEU A 88 -0.44 8.93 -20.68
CA LEU A 88 -1.36 7.96 -21.30
C LEU A 88 -0.69 6.60 -21.49
N GLN A 89 0.55 6.57 -21.99
CA GLN A 89 1.29 5.31 -22.15
C GLN A 89 1.49 4.59 -20.82
N ARG A 90 1.89 5.31 -19.76
CA ARG A 90 2.06 4.73 -18.41
C ARG A 90 0.75 4.17 -17.87
N ALA A 91 -0.38 4.85 -18.06
CA ALA A 91 -1.69 4.36 -17.66
C ALA A 91 -2.03 3.04 -18.38
N VAL A 92 -1.81 2.97 -19.70
CA VAL A 92 -2.03 1.76 -20.51
C VAL A 92 -1.13 0.61 -20.05
N PHE A 93 0.17 0.84 -19.91
CA PHE A 93 1.12 -0.18 -19.46
C PHE A 93 0.79 -0.70 -18.05
N HIS A 94 0.35 0.18 -17.15
CA HIS A 94 -0.03 -0.23 -15.79
C HIS A 94 -1.23 -1.19 -15.80
N VAL A 95 -2.27 -0.87 -16.55
CA VAL A 95 -3.47 -1.69 -16.70
C VAL A 95 -3.16 -3.03 -17.36
N GLN A 96 -2.36 -3.02 -18.42
CA GLN A 96 -1.93 -4.26 -19.09
C GLN A 96 -1.12 -5.16 -18.15
N SER A 97 -0.18 -4.59 -17.39
CA SER A 97 0.65 -5.35 -16.44
C SER A 97 -0.14 -5.93 -15.26
N SER A 98 -1.34 -5.40 -14.98
CA SER A 98 -2.24 -5.88 -13.92
C SER A 98 -3.34 -6.82 -14.44
N GLY A 99 -3.26 -7.25 -15.70
CA GLY A 99 -4.21 -8.19 -16.31
C GLY A 99 -5.59 -7.60 -16.59
N LYS A 100 -5.78 -6.30 -16.36
CA LYS A 100 -7.03 -5.58 -16.64
C LYS A 100 -7.11 -5.23 -18.12
N ARG A 101 -8.33 -5.21 -18.67
CA ARG A 101 -8.57 -4.99 -20.10
C ARG A 101 -8.77 -3.52 -20.47
N GLU A 102 -9.21 -2.70 -19.51
CA GLU A 102 -9.67 -1.34 -19.75
C GLU A 102 -8.95 -0.29 -18.90
N VAL A 103 -8.60 0.82 -19.55
CA VAL A 103 -7.98 1.99 -18.91
C VAL A 103 -9.07 3.03 -18.66
N THR A 104 -9.35 3.32 -17.39
CA THR A 104 -10.28 4.37 -16.95
C THR A 104 -9.56 5.68 -16.63
N GLY A 105 -10.32 6.77 -16.46
CA GLY A 105 -9.79 8.07 -16.04
C GLY A 105 -9.04 8.04 -14.70
N ALA A 106 -9.46 7.16 -13.77
CA ALA A 106 -8.74 6.95 -12.51
C ALA A 106 -7.31 6.42 -12.72
N ASN A 107 -7.08 5.54 -13.71
CA ASN A 107 -5.74 5.06 -14.04
C ASN A 107 -4.86 6.18 -14.62
N VAL A 108 -5.46 7.05 -15.45
CA VAL A 108 -4.77 8.22 -16.00
C VAL A 108 -4.40 9.21 -14.89
N LEU A 109 -5.32 9.45 -13.96
CA LEU A 109 -5.07 10.29 -12.78
C LEU A 109 -3.88 9.79 -11.95
N VAL A 110 -3.76 8.47 -11.71
CA VAL A 110 -2.59 7.90 -11.04
C VAL A 110 -1.30 8.12 -11.86
N ALA A 111 -1.38 8.03 -13.18
CA ALA A 111 -0.24 8.20 -14.07
C ALA A 111 0.25 9.65 -14.11
N ILE A 112 -0.63 10.66 -13.94
CA ILE A 112 -0.27 12.10 -13.87
C ILE A 112 0.79 12.36 -12.80
N PHE A 113 0.68 11.71 -11.63
CA PHE A 113 1.68 11.85 -10.54
C PHE A 113 3.10 11.40 -10.91
N SER A 114 3.28 10.72 -12.05
CA SER A 114 4.60 10.35 -12.55
C SER A 114 5.30 11.50 -13.30
N GLU A 115 4.57 12.57 -13.64
CA GLU A 115 5.12 13.82 -14.20
C GLU A 115 5.33 14.83 -13.05
N GLN A 116 6.35 14.58 -12.22
CA GLN A 116 6.58 15.31 -10.97
C GLN A 116 6.83 16.82 -11.14
N GLU A 117 7.31 17.22 -12.31
CA GLU A 117 7.60 18.61 -12.67
C GLU A 117 6.42 19.32 -13.34
N SER A 118 5.27 18.65 -13.49
CA SER A 118 4.06 19.26 -14.06
C SER A 118 3.34 20.16 -13.06
N GLN A 119 2.72 21.21 -13.57
CA GLN A 119 1.88 22.09 -12.75
C GLN A 119 0.64 21.35 -12.24
N ALA A 120 0.14 20.38 -13.02
CA ALA A 120 -0.92 19.48 -12.61
C ALA A 120 -0.62 18.79 -11.26
N VAL A 121 0.58 18.23 -11.11
CA VAL A 121 1.00 17.58 -9.86
C VAL A 121 1.24 18.59 -8.74
N PHE A 122 1.77 19.76 -9.06
CA PHE A 122 1.94 20.84 -8.09
C PHE A 122 0.60 21.26 -7.46
N LEU A 123 -0.43 21.51 -8.27
CA LEU A 123 -1.76 21.93 -7.81
C LEU A 123 -2.46 20.84 -6.98
N LEU A 124 -2.33 19.57 -7.39
CA LEU A 124 -2.83 18.43 -6.60
C LEU A 124 -2.16 18.38 -5.21
N LYS A 125 -0.83 18.57 -5.15
CA LYS A 125 -0.09 18.62 -3.88
C LYS A 125 -0.47 19.82 -3.02
N GLN A 126 -0.74 20.97 -3.62
CA GLN A 126 -1.20 22.17 -2.90
C GLN A 126 -2.54 21.92 -2.18
N GLN A 127 -3.40 21.07 -2.74
CA GLN A 127 -4.62 20.60 -2.10
C GLN A 127 -4.43 19.35 -1.22
N SER A 128 -3.18 19.00 -0.88
CA SER A 128 -2.83 17.81 -0.06
C SER A 128 -3.30 16.47 -0.65
N VAL A 129 -3.49 16.40 -1.98
CA VAL A 129 -3.76 15.15 -2.71
C VAL A 129 -2.42 14.53 -3.10
N ALA A 130 -2.08 13.40 -2.49
CA ALA A 130 -0.89 12.64 -2.84
C ALA A 130 -1.26 11.42 -3.70
N ARG A 131 -0.30 10.96 -4.51
CA ARG A 131 -0.46 9.77 -5.35
C ARG A 131 -0.96 8.55 -4.57
N ILE A 132 -0.45 8.38 -3.35
CA ILE A 132 -0.79 7.24 -2.50
C ILE A 132 -2.29 7.24 -2.15
N ASP A 133 -2.93 8.40 -2.03
CA ASP A 133 -4.34 8.52 -1.67
C ASP A 133 -5.23 8.05 -2.82
N VAL A 134 -4.89 8.50 -4.02
CA VAL A 134 -5.55 8.10 -5.27
C VAL A 134 -5.44 6.59 -5.47
N VAL A 135 -4.24 6.02 -5.26
CA VAL A 135 -4.02 4.57 -5.38
C VAL A 135 -4.80 3.79 -4.32
N ASN A 136 -4.84 4.27 -3.07
CA ASN A 136 -5.58 3.61 -1.99
C ASN A 136 -7.08 3.58 -2.24
N TYR A 137 -7.63 4.68 -2.75
CA TYR A 137 -9.04 4.74 -3.07
C TYR A 137 -9.39 3.79 -4.21
N ILE A 138 -8.58 3.74 -5.28
CA ILE A 138 -8.81 2.81 -6.40
C ILE A 138 -8.66 1.34 -5.97
N ALA A 139 -7.70 1.03 -5.09
CA ALA A 139 -7.43 -0.35 -4.68
C ALA A 139 -8.38 -0.87 -3.59
N HIS A 140 -8.84 0.00 -2.69
CA HIS A 140 -9.50 -0.41 -1.45
C HIS A 140 -10.72 0.44 -1.07
N GLY A 141 -11.11 1.43 -1.88
CA GLY A 141 -12.22 2.35 -1.55
C GLY A 141 -11.96 3.26 -0.35
N ILE A 142 -10.71 3.34 0.13
CA ILE A 142 -10.37 4.10 1.34
C ILE A 142 -10.41 5.60 1.02
N SER A 143 -11.46 6.27 1.46
CA SER A 143 -11.62 7.72 1.37
C SER A 143 -10.87 8.45 2.49
N LYS A 144 -10.27 9.61 2.19
CA LYS A 144 -9.75 10.55 3.19
C LYS A 144 -10.85 11.35 3.88
N VAL A 145 -12.01 11.46 3.24
CA VAL A 145 -13.16 12.21 3.75
C VAL A 145 -14.14 11.24 4.42
N PRO A 146 -14.45 11.41 5.72
CA PRO A 146 -15.49 10.61 6.39
C PRO A 146 -16.85 10.86 5.71
N GLY A 147 -17.56 9.79 5.33
CA GLY A 147 -18.91 9.89 4.72
C GLY A 147 -18.98 9.75 3.20
N HIS A 148 -17.84 9.58 2.49
CA HIS A 148 -17.82 9.34 1.04
C HIS A 148 -17.73 7.85 0.65
N GLY A 149 -18.13 6.96 1.58
CA GLY A 149 -18.05 5.50 1.46
C GLY A 149 -19.35 4.81 1.05
N GLU A 150 -20.27 5.52 0.40
CA GLU A 150 -21.50 4.96 -0.16
C GLU A 150 -21.60 5.35 -1.64
N HIS A 151 -22.05 4.41 -2.47
CA HIS A 151 -22.08 4.41 -3.94
C HIS A 151 -20.85 3.84 -4.66
N SER A 152 -20.72 2.52 -4.59
CA SER A 152 -20.82 1.68 -5.80
C SER A 152 -21.04 0.21 -5.41
N SER A 153 -22.24 -0.05 -4.89
CA SER A 153 -22.83 -1.38 -4.87
C SER A 153 -24.19 -1.28 -5.57
N GLU A 154 -24.15 -1.29 -6.90
CA GLU A 154 -25.34 -1.57 -7.71
C GLU A 154 -25.11 -2.86 -8.46
N GLY A 155 -25.75 -3.91 -7.94
CA GLY A 155 -25.74 -5.24 -8.50
C GLY A 155 -26.02 -6.29 -7.45
N GLU A 156 -27.09 -6.15 -6.66
CA GLU A 156 -27.82 -7.27 -6.04
C GLU A 156 -29.12 -6.75 -5.39
N GLN A 157 -30.24 -6.97 -6.07
CA GLN A 157 -31.58 -6.95 -5.48
C GLN A 157 -32.05 -8.40 -5.31
N ASP A 158 -32.35 -8.73 -4.06
CA ASP A 158 -33.22 -9.78 -3.53
C ASP A 158 -33.72 -10.89 -4.47
N MET A 159 -33.31 -12.13 -4.17
CA MET A 159 -34.24 -13.26 -4.08
C MET A 159 -33.85 -14.21 -2.94
N GLN A 160 -34.90 -14.69 -2.28
CA GLN A 160 -34.98 -15.53 -1.09
C GLN A 160 -34.33 -16.91 -1.21
N ASP A 161 -33.93 -17.43 -0.04
CA ASP A 161 -33.85 -18.83 0.38
C ASP A 161 -33.42 -19.87 -0.66
N ASP A 162 -32.15 -20.27 -0.61
CA ASP A 162 -31.80 -21.70 -0.60
C ASP A 162 -30.42 -21.92 0.07
N GLU A 163 -30.29 -23.06 0.73
CA GLU A 163 -29.15 -23.47 1.54
C GLU A 163 -27.85 -23.61 0.72
N GLY A 164 -26.74 -23.10 1.26
CA GLY A 164 -25.42 -23.68 1.05
C GLY A 164 -24.32 -22.74 0.53
N GLY A 165 -23.28 -22.56 1.37
CA GLY A 165 -21.90 -22.54 0.87
C GLY A 165 -21.20 -21.20 0.70
N GLU A 166 -20.34 -20.91 1.70
CA GLU A 166 -19.04 -20.22 1.59
C GLU A 166 -19.00 -18.68 1.64
N ALA A 167 -18.44 -18.22 2.77
CA ALA A 167 -18.23 -16.84 3.17
C ALA A 167 -17.05 -16.19 2.43
N SER A 168 -17.31 -15.09 1.74
CA SER A 168 -16.28 -14.12 1.34
C SER A 168 -16.08 -13.10 2.46
N SER A 169 -15.04 -13.31 3.27
CA SER A 169 -14.65 -12.41 4.36
C SER A 169 -14.07 -11.09 3.83
N SER A 170 -14.61 -9.99 4.35
CA SER A 170 -13.93 -8.71 4.46
C SER A 170 -12.66 -8.88 5.32
N GLY A 171 -11.55 -9.29 4.69
CA GLY A 171 -10.36 -9.78 5.39
C GLY A 171 -9.65 -8.72 6.23
N ASN A 172 -9.43 -9.01 7.51
CA ASN A 172 -8.62 -8.20 8.40
C ASN A 172 -7.17 -8.11 7.85
N PRO A 173 -6.50 -6.94 7.80
CA PRO A 173 -5.11 -6.83 7.33
C PRO A 173 -4.13 -7.78 8.01
N LEU A 174 -4.43 -8.20 9.24
CA LEU A 174 -3.67 -9.19 9.96
C LEU A 174 -3.74 -10.57 9.30
N ASP A 175 -4.90 -10.98 8.79
CA ASP A 175 -5.10 -12.26 8.10
C ASP A 175 -4.46 -12.25 6.71
N ALA A 176 -4.31 -11.07 6.11
CA ALA A 176 -3.69 -10.89 4.80
C ALA A 176 -2.15 -10.95 4.82
N TYR A 177 -1.51 -10.56 5.94
CA TYR A 177 -0.06 -10.38 6.02
C TYR A 177 0.62 -11.16 7.16
N ALA A 178 -0.14 -11.86 7.98
CA ALA A 178 0.40 -12.67 9.06
C ALA A 178 -0.37 -13.99 9.21
N SER A 179 0.34 -15.03 9.58
CA SER A 179 -0.22 -16.36 9.87
C SER A 179 -0.36 -16.56 11.38
N ASN A 180 -1.52 -17.04 11.84
CA ASN A 180 -1.74 -17.37 13.24
C ASN A 180 -1.11 -18.73 13.59
N LEU A 181 0.05 -18.72 14.24
CA LEU A 181 0.76 -19.95 14.59
C LEU A 181 0.01 -20.76 15.66
N ASN A 182 -0.70 -20.12 16.58
CA ASN A 182 -1.47 -20.85 17.60
C ASN A 182 -2.60 -21.67 16.96
N GLU A 183 -3.24 -21.13 15.92
CA GLU A 183 -4.27 -21.85 15.18
C GLU A 183 -3.70 -23.04 14.40
N LEU A 184 -2.57 -22.86 13.73
CA LEU A 184 -1.83 -23.96 13.11
C LEU A 184 -1.44 -25.04 14.13
N ALA A 185 -1.03 -24.64 15.34
CA ALA A 185 -0.70 -25.56 16.42
C ALA A 185 -1.92 -26.37 16.90
N ARG A 186 -3.09 -25.74 17.03
CA ARG A 186 -4.36 -26.42 17.39
C ARG A 186 -4.79 -27.42 16.32
N GLN A 187 -4.55 -27.08 15.06
CA GLN A 187 -4.82 -27.95 13.91
C GLN A 187 -3.79 -29.07 13.72
N GLY A 188 -2.74 -29.12 14.55
CA GLY A 188 -1.66 -30.12 14.42
C GLY A 188 -0.78 -29.91 13.18
N ARG A 189 -0.77 -28.70 12.61
CA ARG A 189 0.01 -28.33 11.42
C ARG A 189 1.39 -27.74 11.73
N ILE A 190 1.80 -27.78 12.99
CA ILE A 190 3.13 -27.39 13.44
C ILE A 190 3.95 -28.67 13.69
N ASP A 191 5.17 -28.69 13.18
CA ASP A 191 6.09 -29.81 13.39
C ASP A 191 6.48 -29.94 14.86
N PRO A 192 6.64 -31.18 15.37
CA PRO A 192 7.07 -31.41 16.74
C PRO A 192 8.48 -30.83 16.96
N LEU A 193 8.62 -30.02 18.00
CA LEU A 193 9.90 -29.44 18.40
C LEU A 193 10.80 -30.54 19.01
N VAL A 194 12.02 -30.71 18.48
CA VAL A 194 13.00 -31.68 18.99
C VAL A 194 14.24 -30.96 19.50
N GLY A 195 14.55 -31.10 20.78
CA GLY A 195 15.84 -30.71 21.37
C GLY A 195 16.07 -29.20 21.47
N ARG A 196 14.98 -28.42 21.51
CA ARG A 196 14.99 -26.93 21.59
C ARG A 196 14.10 -26.38 22.70
N GLU A 197 13.79 -27.24 23.67
CA GLU A 197 12.91 -26.94 24.78
C GLU A 197 13.47 -25.80 25.62
N SER A 198 14.79 -25.76 25.80
CA SER A 198 15.49 -24.74 26.60
C SER A 198 15.42 -23.35 25.98
N GLU A 199 15.47 -23.26 24.65
CA GLU A 199 15.41 -22.03 23.88
C GLU A 199 13.99 -21.45 23.89
N VAL A 200 12.99 -22.30 23.68
CA VAL A 200 11.57 -21.89 23.77
C VAL A 200 11.25 -21.41 25.18
N GLU A 201 11.73 -22.11 26.20
CA GLU A 201 11.57 -21.71 27.59
C GLU A 201 12.18 -20.33 27.87
N ARG A 202 13.40 -20.10 27.39
CA ARG A 202 14.08 -18.80 27.53
C ARG A 202 13.32 -17.69 26.78
N VAL A 203 12.77 -17.96 25.61
CA VAL A 203 11.92 -17.01 24.87
C VAL A 203 10.66 -16.65 25.67
N ALA A 204 9.96 -17.65 26.22
CA ALA A 204 8.77 -17.42 27.05
C ALA A 204 9.11 -16.57 28.29
N GLN A 205 10.23 -16.86 28.96
CA GLN A 205 10.69 -16.07 30.10
C GLN A 205 10.99 -14.61 29.73
N ILE A 206 11.58 -14.35 28.56
CA ILE A 206 11.88 -13.00 28.10
C ILE A 206 10.57 -12.24 27.78
N LEU A 207 9.63 -12.87 27.09
CA LEU A 207 8.33 -12.28 26.72
C LEU A 207 7.45 -11.95 27.95
N ALA A 208 7.63 -12.69 29.05
CA ALA A 208 6.95 -12.46 30.31
C ALA A 208 7.50 -11.26 31.12
N ARG A 209 8.63 -10.66 30.72
CA ARG A 209 9.24 -9.51 31.42
C ARG A 209 8.39 -8.24 31.23
N ARG A 210 8.43 -7.35 32.24
CA ARG A 210 7.79 -6.02 32.15
C ARG A 210 8.53 -5.03 31.25
N ARG A 211 9.85 -5.17 31.11
CA ARG A 211 10.72 -4.31 30.28
C ARG A 211 11.68 -5.18 29.48
N LYS A 212 12.09 -4.71 28.30
CA LYS A 212 12.98 -5.43 27.37
C LYS A 212 12.47 -6.84 27.08
N ASN A 213 11.19 -6.92 26.74
CA ASN A 213 10.43 -8.15 26.52
C ASN A 213 10.40 -8.58 25.04
N ASN A 214 11.39 -8.15 24.25
CA ASN A 214 11.50 -8.49 22.83
C ASN A 214 12.72 -9.43 22.64
N PRO A 215 12.53 -10.76 22.61
CA PRO A 215 13.63 -11.67 22.37
C PRO A 215 14.19 -11.53 20.95
N LEU A 216 15.51 -11.68 20.84
CA LEU A 216 16.25 -11.68 19.59
C LEU A 216 16.94 -13.04 19.42
N LEU A 217 16.57 -13.80 18.40
CA LEU A 217 17.16 -15.12 18.16
C LEU A 217 18.37 -15.00 17.22
N VAL A 218 19.57 -15.26 17.72
CA VAL A 218 20.84 -15.12 16.98
C VAL A 218 21.48 -16.48 16.69
N GLY A 219 22.02 -16.67 15.49
CA GLY A 219 22.56 -17.95 15.01
C GLY A 219 22.60 -18.05 13.48
N GLU A 220 23.17 -19.14 12.96
CA GLU A 220 23.35 -19.36 11.52
C GLU A 220 22.01 -19.53 10.78
N ALA A 221 22.01 -19.29 9.46
CA ALA A 221 20.84 -19.55 8.62
C ALA A 221 20.50 -21.05 8.59
N GLY A 222 19.22 -21.39 8.53
CA GLY A 222 18.77 -22.79 8.42
C GLY A 222 18.82 -23.59 9.71
N VAL A 223 19.31 -23.02 10.82
CA VAL A 223 19.31 -23.69 12.14
C VAL A 223 17.93 -23.72 12.80
N GLY A 224 16.81 -23.67 12.06
CA GLY A 224 15.46 -23.86 12.62
C GLY A 224 14.98 -22.80 13.63
N LYS A 225 15.32 -21.51 13.44
CA LYS A 225 14.85 -20.42 14.31
C LYS A 225 13.33 -20.27 14.28
N THR A 226 12.73 -20.50 13.13
CA THR A 226 11.28 -20.55 12.91
C THR A 226 10.61 -21.61 13.80
N ALA A 227 11.24 -22.78 13.95
CA ALA A 227 10.74 -23.84 14.84
C ALA A 227 10.64 -23.41 16.31
N ILE A 228 11.45 -22.44 16.76
CA ILE A 228 11.35 -21.90 18.13
C ILE A 228 10.06 -21.09 18.29
N ALA A 229 9.65 -20.32 17.28
CA ALA A 229 8.41 -19.55 17.31
C ALA A 229 7.17 -20.46 17.24
N GLU A 230 7.24 -21.49 16.40
CA GLU A 230 6.20 -22.53 16.31
C GLU A 230 6.08 -23.34 17.60
N GLY A 231 7.22 -23.73 18.20
CA GLY A 231 7.27 -24.39 19.49
C GLY A 231 6.71 -23.54 20.63
N LEU A 232 6.94 -22.22 20.60
CA LEU A 232 6.31 -21.28 21.52
C LEU A 232 4.78 -21.27 21.35
N ALA A 233 4.28 -21.18 20.11
CA ALA A 233 2.85 -21.18 19.82
C ALA A 233 2.19 -22.49 20.31
N LYS A 234 2.86 -23.62 20.10
CA LYS A 234 2.42 -24.94 20.59
C LYS A 234 2.37 -24.98 22.12
N ARG A 235 3.41 -24.51 22.82
CA ARG A 235 3.39 -24.43 24.29
C ARG A 235 2.31 -23.52 24.83
N ILE A 236 1.99 -22.42 24.16
CA ILE A 236 0.86 -21.55 24.57
C ILE A 236 -0.46 -22.30 24.45
N VAL A 237 -0.69 -23.01 23.34
CA VAL A 237 -1.90 -23.82 23.14
C VAL A 237 -2.02 -24.95 24.16
N ASP A 238 -0.91 -25.58 24.51
CA ASP A 238 -0.86 -26.67 25.48
C ASP A 238 -0.81 -26.16 26.96
N ASN A 239 -0.93 -24.85 27.18
CA ASN A 239 -0.83 -24.18 28.50
C ASN A 239 0.48 -24.48 29.27
N GLN A 240 1.58 -24.67 28.55
CA GLN A 240 2.93 -24.92 29.10
C GLN A 240 3.78 -23.64 29.14
N VAL A 241 3.15 -22.49 29.43
CA VAL A 241 3.79 -21.18 29.54
C VAL A 241 3.33 -20.46 30.81
N PRO A 242 4.06 -19.46 31.32
CA PRO A 242 3.59 -18.66 32.45
C PRO A 242 2.23 -18.02 32.19
N ASP A 243 1.41 -17.83 33.23
CA ASP A 243 0.04 -17.29 33.15
C ASP A 243 -0.07 -16.00 32.31
N LEU A 244 0.96 -15.15 32.38
CA LEU A 244 1.06 -13.92 31.60
C LEU A 244 1.01 -14.12 30.09
N LEU A 245 1.35 -15.31 29.58
CA LEU A 245 1.40 -15.66 28.16
C LEU A 245 0.31 -16.66 27.75
N ALA A 246 -0.48 -17.18 28.69
CA ALA A 246 -1.49 -18.21 28.41
C ALA A 246 -2.54 -17.73 27.38
N SER A 247 -2.90 -16.44 27.41
CA SER A 247 -3.83 -15.83 26.45
C SER A 247 -3.13 -15.18 25.24
N SER A 248 -1.83 -15.40 25.05
CA SER A 248 -1.08 -14.79 23.95
C SER A 248 -1.30 -15.50 22.62
N VAL A 249 -1.29 -14.74 21.53
CA VAL A 249 -1.40 -15.27 20.16
C VAL A 249 -0.16 -14.90 19.38
N VAL A 250 0.53 -15.91 18.87
CA VAL A 250 1.74 -15.77 18.07
C VAL A 250 1.36 -15.68 16.60
N TYR A 251 1.78 -14.59 15.98
CA TYR A 251 1.62 -14.31 14.55
C TYR A 251 2.97 -14.37 13.87
N SER A 252 3.08 -15.08 12.76
CA SER A 252 4.24 -15.06 11.88
C SER A 252 4.02 -14.06 10.76
N LEU A 253 4.94 -13.10 10.60
CA LEU A 253 4.90 -12.14 9.52
C LEU A 253 5.22 -12.82 8.18
N ASP A 254 4.32 -12.69 7.20
CA ASP A 254 4.64 -13.07 5.83
C ASP A 254 5.22 -11.87 5.08
N LEU A 255 6.55 -11.82 5.01
CA LEU A 255 7.24 -10.79 4.26
C LEU A 255 6.98 -10.90 2.75
N GLY A 256 6.78 -12.12 2.23
CA GLY A 256 6.44 -12.37 0.84
C GLY A 256 5.10 -11.74 0.46
N ALA A 257 4.06 -11.97 1.27
CA ALA A 257 2.75 -11.34 1.09
C ALA A 257 2.80 -9.81 1.23
N LEU A 258 3.62 -9.29 2.15
CA LEU A 258 3.83 -7.85 2.29
C LEU A 258 4.48 -7.24 1.04
N LEU A 259 5.48 -7.91 0.47
CA LEU A 259 6.22 -7.45 -0.71
C LEU A 259 5.46 -7.70 -2.02
N ALA A 260 4.62 -8.73 -2.08
CA ALA A 260 3.86 -9.10 -3.26
C ALA A 260 2.97 -7.95 -3.72
N GLY A 261 3.15 -7.53 -4.98
CA GLY A 261 2.41 -6.41 -5.56
C GLY A 261 2.80 -5.03 -5.02
N THR A 262 3.87 -4.90 -4.23
CA THR A 262 4.47 -3.59 -3.89
C THR A 262 5.52 -3.22 -4.92
N LYS A 263 5.29 -2.13 -5.67
CA LYS A 263 6.23 -1.62 -6.67
C LYS A 263 7.12 -0.51 -6.11
N TYR A 264 6.69 0.10 -5.01
CA TYR A 264 7.36 1.22 -4.36
C TYR A 264 7.59 0.93 -2.87
N ARG A 265 8.72 1.42 -2.34
CA ARG A 265 9.09 1.28 -0.92
C ARG A 265 8.00 1.77 0.04
N GLY A 266 7.27 2.82 -0.34
CA GLY A 266 6.18 3.38 0.47
C GLY A 266 4.97 2.44 0.63
N ASP A 267 4.73 1.54 -0.33
CA ASP A 267 3.61 0.58 -0.26
C ASP A 267 3.85 -0.45 0.84
N PHE A 268 5.10 -0.94 0.92
CA PHE A 268 5.55 -1.81 1.99
C PHE A 268 5.38 -1.14 3.37
N GLU A 269 5.88 0.09 3.53
CA GLU A 269 5.79 0.82 4.80
C GLU A 269 4.33 1.04 5.22
N LYS A 270 3.44 1.34 4.27
CA LYS A 270 2.02 1.52 4.53
C LYS A 270 1.35 0.23 5.01
N ARG A 271 1.58 -0.90 4.32
CA ARG A 271 1.03 -2.22 4.69
C ARG A 271 1.56 -2.67 6.04
N PHE A 272 2.86 -2.51 6.26
CA PHE A 272 3.48 -2.83 7.53
C PHE A 272 2.90 -1.98 8.67
N LYS A 273 2.72 -0.67 8.46
CA LYS A 273 2.08 0.21 9.46
C LYS A 273 0.62 -0.18 9.74
N ALA A 274 -0.13 -0.59 8.72
CA ALA A 274 -1.50 -1.08 8.89
C ALA A 274 -1.55 -2.35 9.76
N LEU A 275 -0.67 -3.32 9.47
CA LEU A 275 -0.51 -4.53 10.28
C LEU A 275 -0.15 -4.19 11.73
N LEU A 276 0.84 -3.31 11.96
CA LEU A 276 1.24 -2.90 13.31
C LEU A 276 0.10 -2.21 14.08
N ASN A 277 -0.70 -1.38 13.40
CA ASN A 277 -1.85 -0.74 14.02
C ASN A 277 -2.94 -1.74 14.43
N GLU A 278 -3.14 -2.80 13.66
CA GLU A 278 -4.07 -3.86 14.02
C GLU A 278 -3.55 -4.70 15.19
N LEU A 279 -2.25 -5.05 15.18
CA LEU A 279 -1.61 -5.74 16.29
C LEU A 279 -1.65 -4.94 17.58
N ARG A 280 -1.56 -3.60 17.52
CA ARG A 280 -1.69 -2.73 18.69
C ARG A 280 -3.05 -2.81 19.37
N LYS A 281 -4.12 -3.14 18.65
CA LYS A 281 -5.46 -3.34 19.25
C LYS A 281 -5.53 -4.67 20.02
N ARG A 282 -4.55 -5.56 19.85
CA ARG A 282 -4.48 -6.90 20.45
C ARG A 282 -3.36 -6.94 21.49
N PRO A 283 -3.61 -6.63 22.78
CA PRO A 283 -2.55 -6.50 23.79
C PRO A 283 -1.77 -7.79 24.06
N GLN A 284 -2.33 -8.95 23.71
CA GLN A 284 -1.72 -10.26 23.88
C GLN A 284 -1.12 -10.81 22.57
N ALA A 285 -1.00 -9.99 21.52
CA ALA A 285 -0.36 -10.40 20.29
C ALA A 285 1.17 -10.42 20.43
N ILE A 286 1.78 -11.47 19.88
CA ILE A 286 3.22 -11.63 19.73
C ILE A 286 3.51 -11.75 18.23
N LEU A 287 4.28 -10.83 17.67
CA LEU A 287 4.67 -10.87 16.27
C LEU A 287 6.07 -11.48 16.14
N PHE A 288 6.17 -12.59 15.41
CA PHE A 288 7.41 -13.18 14.94
C PHE A 288 7.76 -12.61 13.57
N ILE A 289 8.98 -12.10 13.43
CA ILE A 289 9.51 -11.57 12.17
C ILE A 289 10.67 -12.45 11.75
N ASP A 290 10.47 -13.20 10.66
CA ASP A 290 11.51 -13.94 9.97
C ASP A 290 12.35 -12.99 9.11
N GLU A 291 13.66 -13.20 9.11
CA GLU A 291 14.64 -12.44 8.32
C GLU A 291 14.67 -10.91 8.51
N MET A 292 15.15 -10.43 9.67
CA MET A 292 15.79 -9.12 9.68
C MET A 292 17.22 -9.27 9.13
N SER A 293 17.37 -9.47 7.82
CA SER A 293 18.70 -9.49 7.22
C SER A 293 19.26 -8.06 7.26
N MET A 294 20.17 -7.80 8.19
CA MET A 294 20.95 -6.57 8.21
C MET A 294 21.93 -6.63 7.04
N ARG A 295 21.51 -6.18 5.84
CA ARG A 295 22.47 -5.82 4.80
C ARG A 295 23.32 -4.69 5.39
N ARG A 296 24.53 -5.02 5.84
CA ARG A 296 25.59 -4.03 6.01
C ARG A 296 25.81 -3.43 4.62
N ASP A 297 25.40 -2.18 4.45
CA ASP A 297 25.79 -1.40 3.29
C ASP A 297 27.32 -1.36 3.21
N ALA A 298 27.81 -1.54 2.00
CA ALA A 298 29.19 -1.83 1.68
C ALA A 298 30.08 -0.59 1.90
N ASN A 299 31.00 -0.70 2.86
CA ASN A 299 32.27 0.02 2.79
C ASN A 299 33.38 -0.70 3.58
N ALA A 300 33.57 -2.00 3.31
CA ALA A 300 34.72 -2.75 3.81
C ALA A 300 35.28 -3.65 2.70
N PRO A 301 36.60 -3.64 2.46
CA PRO A 301 37.21 -4.41 1.39
C PRO A 301 37.11 -5.91 1.68
N ALA A 302 36.97 -6.69 0.62
CA ALA A 302 36.76 -8.12 0.64
C ALA A 302 37.90 -8.88 1.34
N SER A 303 37.58 -9.63 2.39
CA SER A 303 38.27 -10.88 2.71
C SER A 303 37.42 -11.75 3.65
N GLY A 304 37.31 -13.03 3.32
CA GLY A 304 36.93 -14.09 4.27
C GLY A 304 35.45 -14.44 4.31
N ALA A 305 35.15 -15.71 4.07
CA ALA A 305 33.82 -16.31 4.13
C ALA A 305 33.06 -15.94 5.41
N ALA A 306 32.04 -15.08 5.28
CA ALA A 306 31.17 -14.71 6.40
C ALA A 306 29.81 -15.40 6.22
N GLY A 307 29.51 -16.36 7.08
CA GLY A 307 28.17 -16.94 7.20
C GLY A 307 27.13 -15.85 7.40
N LYS A 308 25.99 -15.95 6.71
CA LYS A 308 24.87 -15.01 6.85
C LYS A 308 24.30 -15.14 8.26
N LEU A 309 24.58 -14.16 9.12
CA LEU A 309 23.93 -14.04 10.42
C LEU A 309 22.47 -13.63 10.17
N VAL A 310 21.51 -14.43 10.65
CA VAL A 310 20.08 -14.09 10.55
C VAL A 310 19.56 -13.74 11.93
N VAL A 311 18.82 -12.64 11.99
CA VAL A 311 18.27 -12.06 13.22
C VAL A 311 16.75 -12.11 13.12
N HIS A 312 16.11 -12.72 14.13
CA HIS A 312 14.66 -12.81 14.22
C HIS A 312 14.17 -12.11 15.48
N LEU A 313 13.12 -11.31 15.34
CA LEU A 313 12.55 -10.50 16.41
C LEU A 313 11.15 -11.01 16.79
N LEU A 314 10.92 -11.18 18.08
CA LEU A 314 9.58 -11.36 18.65
C LEU A 314 9.17 -10.08 19.38
N VAL A 315 8.04 -9.48 18.99
CA VAL A 315 7.53 -8.24 19.60
C VAL A 315 6.22 -8.51 20.31
N ARG A 316 6.14 -8.15 21.60
CA ARG A 316 4.88 -8.17 22.38
C ARG A 316 4.26 -6.77 22.41
N GLY A 317 2.94 -6.68 22.25
CA GLY A 317 2.09 -5.50 21.99
C GLY A 317 2.20 -4.20 22.82
N TYR A 318 3.37 -3.82 23.36
CA TYR A 318 3.68 -2.45 23.77
C TYR A 318 4.59 -1.78 22.73
N LEU A 319 4.07 -1.54 21.53
CA LEU A 319 4.70 -0.66 20.55
C LEU A 319 4.45 0.80 20.94
N GLN A 320 5.07 1.25 22.05
CA GLN A 320 5.17 2.68 22.33
C GLN A 320 5.88 3.35 21.15
N PRO A 321 5.42 4.52 20.67
CA PRO A 321 6.24 5.32 19.78
C PRO A 321 7.56 5.58 20.50
N ALA A 322 8.68 5.31 19.84
CA ALA A 322 9.97 5.78 20.30
C ALA A 322 9.87 7.30 20.39
N SER A 323 9.70 7.84 21.60
CA SER A 323 10.06 9.22 21.88
C SER A 323 11.55 9.30 21.59
N ALA A 324 11.92 10.11 20.60
CA ALA A 324 13.30 10.51 20.38
C ALA A 324 13.86 10.96 21.73
N GLY A 325 14.74 10.14 22.31
CA GLY A 325 15.56 10.55 23.43
C GLY A 325 16.65 11.43 22.85
N GLU A 326 16.51 12.74 23.03
CA GLU A 326 17.67 13.62 23.06
C GLU A 326 18.65 13.02 24.07
N GLY A 327 19.88 12.79 23.61
CA GLY A 327 20.97 12.35 24.46
C GLY A 327 21.32 13.47 25.41
N GLU A 328 20.96 13.32 26.69
CA GLU A 328 21.72 13.89 27.80
C GLU A 328 22.47 12.76 28.49
N GLN A 329 23.75 12.63 28.15
CA GLN A 329 24.93 12.59 29.03
C GLN A 329 26.14 12.07 28.25
#